data_AF-A0A2C9LRQ9-F1
#
_entry.id   AF-A0A2C9LRQ9-F1
#
_cell.length_a   1.000
_cell.length_b   1.000
_cell.length_c   1.000
_cell.angle_alpha   90.00
_cell.angle_beta   90.00
_cell.angle_gamma   90.00
#
_symmetry.space_group_name_H-M   'P 1'
#
loop_
_entity.id
_entity.type
_entity.pdbx_description
1 polymer ?
#
loop_
_entity_poly.entity_id
_entity_poly.type
_entity_poly.pdbx_seq_one_letter_code
_entity_poly.pdbx_strand_id
1 'polypeptide(L)'
;VKKGKLPIEELRRRFPQIVGFHFVSSYSGEGISELQDNIIKSALAQTYMGEKIPEAWLTLERQIDKLRENKALLKFHEVEDVGNTVGILDNVELVQAVQFLHDLGSVQFFNTPFLKSHVVIVSQWIVDVMACIVTVHEGPIKEGKFYYTDMPTVWAKYPEELHPWLLRLTEEFDLTFPLSNEEANIVPCLLPNAEPQYDFTPVNKDNNERETKMIYNFDYLPAGLFNRVQVRLHQFSDSSVMWKAGFMLKKNNHRALLRQTSNTQ
;
A
#
# COMPACT_ATOMS: atom_id res chain seq x y z
N VAL A 1 26.79 -0.18 -30.43
CA VAL A 1 27.10 -0.13 -28.97
C VAL A 1 27.56 -1.52 -28.55
N LYS A 2 28.78 -1.69 -28.02
CA LYS A 2 29.21 -3.02 -27.52
C LYS A 2 28.19 -3.46 -26.46
N LYS A 3 27.52 -4.59 -26.67
CA LYS A 3 26.57 -5.19 -25.71
C LYS A 3 27.29 -5.23 -24.37
N GLY A 4 26.88 -4.37 -23.43
CA GLY A 4 27.48 -4.32 -22.10
C GLY A 4 27.40 -5.71 -21.50
N LYS A 5 28.48 -6.16 -20.84
CA LYS A 5 28.51 -7.44 -20.13
C LYS A 5 27.57 -7.35 -18.92
N LEU A 6 26.28 -7.49 -19.16
CA LEU A 6 25.31 -7.77 -18.10
C LEU A 6 25.71 -9.11 -17.47
N PRO A 7 25.79 -9.22 -16.14
CA PRO A 7 26.11 -10.47 -15.45
C PRO A 7 24.88 -11.39 -15.46
N ILE A 8 24.51 -11.89 -16.65
CA ILE A 8 23.30 -12.66 -16.91
C ILE A 8 23.22 -13.90 -16.02
N GLU A 9 24.32 -14.63 -15.86
CA GLU A 9 24.37 -15.85 -15.04
C GLU A 9 24.12 -15.57 -13.57
N GLU A 10 24.72 -14.52 -13.03
CA GLU A 10 24.52 -14.09 -11.64
C GLU A 10 23.07 -13.67 -11.40
N LEU A 11 22.51 -12.86 -12.31
CA LEU A 11 21.13 -12.38 -12.22
C LEU A 11 20.13 -13.54 -12.31
N ARG A 12 20.33 -14.53 -13.18
CA ARG A 12 19.48 -15.73 -13.22
C ARG A 12 19.55 -16.56 -11.95
N ARG A 13 20.75 -16.70 -11.37
CA ARG A 13 20.91 -17.43 -10.11
C ARG A 13 20.22 -16.72 -8.95
N ARG A 14 20.31 -15.40 -8.88
CA ARG A 14 19.70 -14.59 -7.82
C ARG A 14 18.20 -14.38 -8.01
N PHE A 15 17.74 -14.29 -9.25
CA PHE A 15 16.37 -14.00 -9.62
C PHE A 15 15.85 -15.02 -10.65
N PRO A 16 15.44 -16.22 -10.20
CA PRO A 16 14.95 -17.29 -11.08
C PRO A 16 13.72 -16.92 -11.90
N GLN A 17 12.98 -15.88 -11.50
CA GLN A 17 11.81 -15.37 -12.21
C GLN A 17 12.15 -14.62 -13.51
N ILE A 18 13.42 -14.30 -13.76
CA ILE A 18 13.83 -13.65 -15.01
C ILE A 18 13.72 -14.65 -16.17
N VAL A 19 12.73 -14.45 -17.03
CA VAL A 19 12.44 -15.32 -18.19
C VAL A 19 13.24 -14.96 -19.45
N GLY A 20 13.86 -13.78 -19.51
CA GLY A 20 14.56 -13.30 -20.70
C GLY A 20 15.46 -12.10 -20.47
N PHE A 21 16.45 -11.92 -21.35
CA PHE A 21 17.30 -10.74 -21.43
C PHE A 21 17.27 -10.23 -22.86
N HIS A 22 16.87 -8.97 -23.06
CA HIS A 22 16.65 -8.39 -24.38
C HIS A 22 17.50 -7.13 -24.53
N PHE A 23 18.19 -7.02 -25.67
CA PHE A 23 18.96 -5.84 -26.03
C PHE A 23 18.22 -5.13 -27.16
N VAL A 24 17.71 -3.94 -26.88
CA VAL A 24 16.88 -3.18 -27.82
C VAL A 24 17.48 -1.81 -28.10
N SER A 25 17.16 -1.26 -29.27
CA SER A 25 17.56 0.08 -29.70
C SER A 25 16.36 0.82 -30.25
N SER A 26 15.94 1.90 -29.59
CA SER A 26 14.87 2.77 -30.09
C SER A 26 15.27 3.55 -31.35
N TYR A 27 16.57 3.75 -31.58
CA TYR A 27 17.09 4.46 -32.76
C TYR A 27 17.06 3.59 -34.02
N SER A 28 17.50 2.33 -33.92
CA SER A 28 17.57 1.41 -35.07
C SER A 28 16.38 0.46 -35.16
N GLY A 29 15.53 0.37 -34.14
CA GLY A 29 14.46 -0.62 -34.04
C GLY A 29 14.92 -2.04 -33.71
N GLU A 30 16.22 -2.25 -33.54
CA GLU A 30 16.82 -3.57 -33.28
C GLU A 30 16.24 -4.18 -31.99
N GLY A 31 15.87 -5.47 -32.06
CA GLY A 31 15.40 -6.26 -30.91
C GLY A 31 13.98 -5.95 -30.43
N ILE A 32 13.30 -4.92 -30.97
CA ILE A 32 11.95 -4.54 -30.51
C ILE A 32 10.91 -5.61 -30.84
N SER A 33 10.91 -6.13 -32.07
CA SER A 33 9.97 -7.20 -32.46
C SER A 33 10.17 -8.46 -31.62
N GLU A 34 11.42 -8.87 -31.40
CA GLU A 34 11.75 -10.02 -30.56
C GLU A 34 11.32 -9.80 -29.10
N LEU A 35 11.48 -8.58 -28.57
CA LEU A 35 10.99 -8.24 -27.23
C LEU A 35 9.46 -8.38 -27.16
N GLN A 36 8.73 -7.87 -28.14
CA GLN A 36 7.26 -7.98 -28.19
C GLN A 36 6.80 -9.45 -28.22
N ASP A 37 7.40 -10.28 -29.07
CA ASP A 37 7.08 -11.71 -29.16
C ASP A 37 7.35 -12.43 -27.84
N ASN A 38 8.46 -12.12 -27.17
CA ASN A 38 8.81 -12.72 -25.89
C ASN A 38 7.91 -12.26 -24.74
N ILE A 39 7.44 -11.00 -24.76
CA ILE A 39 6.43 -10.51 -23.81
C ILE A 39 5.14 -11.31 -23.99
N ILE A 40 4.65 -11.45 -25.24
CA ILE A 40 3.43 -12.22 -25.55
C ILE A 40 3.60 -13.67 -25.09
N LYS A 41 4.72 -14.32 -25.44
CA LYS A 41 5.01 -15.69 -25.04
C LYS A 41 5.03 -15.87 -23.52
N SER A 42 5.63 -14.92 -22.80
CA SER A 42 5.71 -14.95 -21.33
C SER A 42 4.35 -14.75 -20.67
N ALA A 43 3.52 -13.86 -21.23
CA ALA A 43 2.15 -13.65 -20.77
C ALA A 43 1.28 -14.89 -21.00
N LEU A 44 1.36 -15.52 -22.18
CA LEU A 44 0.62 -16.75 -22.50
C LEU A 44 1.05 -17.96 -21.68
N ALA A 45 2.28 -17.98 -21.15
CA ALA A 45 2.81 -19.07 -20.34
C ALA A 45 2.41 -18.98 -18.85
N GLN A 46 1.73 -17.93 -18.41
CA GLN A 46 1.29 -17.80 -17.03
C GLN A 46 0.25 -18.87 -16.69
N THR A 47 0.29 -19.39 -15.45
CA THR A 47 -0.52 -20.54 -15.02
C THR A 47 -2.02 -20.30 -15.06
N TYR A 48 -2.43 -19.04 -14.93
CA TYR A 48 -3.84 -18.62 -14.95
C TYR A 48 -4.38 -18.40 -16.37
N MET A 49 -3.53 -18.47 -17.40
CA MET A 49 -4.01 -18.35 -18.79
C MET A 49 -4.86 -19.56 -19.16
N GLY A 50 -6.09 -19.29 -19.63
CA GLY A 50 -7.08 -20.30 -19.96
C GLY A 50 -8.11 -20.56 -18.86
N GLU A 51 -7.98 -19.91 -17.70
CA GLU A 51 -9.04 -19.88 -16.70
C GLU A 51 -10.32 -19.26 -17.29
N LYS A 52 -11.47 -19.82 -16.91
CA LYS A 52 -12.78 -19.36 -17.39
C LYS A 52 -13.33 -18.36 -16.40
N ILE A 53 -13.63 -17.17 -16.91
CA ILE A 53 -14.27 -16.10 -16.15
C ILE A 53 -15.67 -15.81 -16.71
N PRO A 54 -16.64 -15.44 -15.87
CA PRO A 54 -17.97 -15.05 -16.35
C PRO A 54 -17.89 -13.82 -17.26
N GLU A 55 -18.52 -13.89 -18.44
CA GLU A 55 -18.58 -12.77 -19.38
C GLU A 55 -19.26 -11.53 -18.78
N ALA A 56 -20.22 -11.75 -17.87
CA ALA A 56 -20.89 -10.68 -17.13
C ALA A 56 -19.90 -9.81 -16.34
N TRP A 57 -18.84 -10.39 -15.76
CA TRP A 57 -17.84 -9.65 -14.98
C TRP A 57 -16.97 -8.76 -15.87
N LEU A 58 -16.59 -9.25 -17.06
CA LEU A 58 -15.91 -8.43 -18.07
C LEU A 58 -16.82 -7.34 -18.64
N THR A 59 -18.10 -7.62 -18.77
CA THR A 59 -19.07 -6.63 -19.23
C THR A 59 -19.29 -5.55 -18.17
N LEU A 60 -19.34 -5.91 -16.89
CA LEU A 60 -19.34 -4.98 -15.76
C LEU A 60 -18.14 -4.03 -15.82
N GLU A 61 -16.93 -4.56 -15.98
CA GLU A 61 -15.69 -3.77 -16.14
C GLU A 61 -15.83 -2.74 -17.27
N ARG A 62 -16.25 -3.18 -18.47
CA ARG A 62 -16.42 -2.28 -19.62
C ARG A 62 -17.47 -1.19 -19.38
N GLN A 63 -18.52 -1.46 -18.61
CA GLN A 63 -19.50 -0.42 -18.27
C GLN A 63 -18.93 0.56 -17.25
N ILE A 64 -18.19 0.07 -16.25
CA ILE A 64 -17.47 0.92 -15.29
C ILE A 64 -16.44 1.80 -15.99
N ASP A 65 -15.72 1.28 -16.97
CA ASP A 65 -14.71 2.03 -17.74
C ASP A 65 -15.29 3.28 -18.40
N LYS A 66 -16.52 3.19 -18.93
CA LYS A 66 -17.22 4.34 -19.54
C LYS A 66 -17.55 5.44 -18.52
N LEU A 67 -17.68 5.10 -17.24
CA LEU A 67 -17.96 6.06 -16.18
C LEU A 67 -16.71 6.85 -15.75
N ARG A 68 -15.52 6.34 -16.04
CA ARG A 68 -14.23 6.94 -15.64
C ARG A 68 -13.99 8.33 -16.22
N GLU A 69 -14.63 8.66 -17.35
CA GLU A 69 -14.55 10.00 -17.96
C GLU A 69 -15.15 11.09 -17.06
N ASN A 70 -16.14 10.74 -16.23
CA ASN A 70 -16.92 11.70 -15.45
C ASN A 70 -16.76 11.52 -13.94
N LYS A 71 -16.41 10.31 -13.47
CA LYS A 71 -16.31 9.98 -12.05
C LYS A 71 -15.06 9.13 -11.79
N ALA A 72 -14.42 9.37 -10.64
CA ALA A 72 -13.31 8.55 -10.15
C ALA A 72 -13.73 7.60 -9.01
N LEU A 73 -14.86 7.88 -8.37
CA LEU A 73 -15.38 7.17 -7.21
C LEU A 73 -16.87 6.90 -7.44
N LEU A 74 -17.29 5.66 -7.19
CA LEU A 74 -18.69 5.25 -7.19
C LEU A 74 -19.09 4.81 -5.79
N LYS A 75 -20.33 5.09 -5.39
CA LYS A 75 -20.96 4.41 -4.26
C LYS A 75 -21.28 2.98 -4.68
N PHE A 76 -21.28 2.06 -3.73
CA PHE A 76 -21.49 0.64 -4.04
C PHE A 76 -22.85 0.37 -4.70
N HIS A 77 -23.91 1.10 -4.33
CA HIS A 77 -25.22 0.98 -4.99
C HIS A 77 -25.18 1.39 -6.48
N GLU A 78 -24.33 2.34 -6.88
CA GLU A 78 -24.17 2.69 -8.30
C GLU A 78 -23.52 1.52 -9.06
N VAL A 79 -22.67 0.75 -8.39
CA VAL A 79 -22.07 -0.48 -8.95
C VAL A 79 -23.11 -1.60 -9.01
N GLU A 80 -24.00 -1.70 -8.01
CA GLU A 80 -25.17 -2.61 -8.04
C GLU A 80 -26.08 -2.31 -9.23
N ASP A 81 -26.38 -1.03 -9.49
CA ASP A 81 -27.19 -0.63 -10.65
C ASP A 81 -26.55 -1.07 -11.96
N VAL A 82 -25.23 -0.86 -12.13
CA VAL A 82 -24.50 -1.34 -13.31
C VAL A 82 -24.50 -2.87 -13.40
N GLY A 83 -24.27 -3.56 -12.27
CA GLY A 83 -24.32 -5.03 -12.16
C GLY A 83 -25.66 -5.59 -12.64
N ASN A 84 -26.76 -5.00 -12.19
CA ASN A 84 -28.11 -5.38 -12.60
C ASN A 84 -28.32 -5.24 -14.12
N THR A 85 -27.77 -4.21 -14.75
CA THR A 85 -27.89 -4.03 -16.22
C THR A 85 -27.15 -5.10 -17.03
N VAL A 86 -26.13 -5.73 -16.46
CA VAL A 86 -25.32 -6.77 -17.12
C VAL A 86 -25.70 -8.18 -16.68
N GLY A 87 -26.75 -8.33 -15.88
CA GLY A 87 -27.31 -9.62 -15.45
C GLY A 87 -26.75 -10.18 -14.15
N ILE A 88 -25.97 -9.41 -13.38
CA ILE A 88 -25.48 -9.79 -12.05
C ILE A 88 -26.52 -9.32 -11.02
N LEU A 89 -27.47 -10.19 -10.68
CA LEU A 89 -28.60 -9.88 -9.80
C LEU A 89 -28.35 -10.29 -8.34
N ASP A 90 -27.42 -11.21 -8.11
CA ASP A 90 -27.05 -11.67 -6.78
C ASP A 90 -25.96 -10.77 -6.19
N ASN A 91 -26.16 -10.33 -4.95
CA ASN A 91 -25.22 -9.43 -4.28
C ASN A 91 -23.88 -10.13 -3.97
N VAL A 92 -23.91 -11.44 -3.68
CA VAL A 92 -22.67 -12.20 -3.43
C VAL A 92 -21.86 -12.30 -4.71
N GLU A 93 -22.49 -12.63 -5.83
CA GLU A 93 -21.85 -12.60 -7.15
C GLU A 93 -21.26 -11.23 -7.49
N LEU A 94 -22.01 -10.13 -7.23
CA LEU A 94 -21.50 -8.79 -7.49
C LEU A 94 -20.25 -8.47 -6.69
N VAL A 95 -20.24 -8.78 -5.39
CA VAL A 95 -19.06 -8.57 -4.53
C VAL A 95 -17.87 -9.38 -5.05
N GLN A 96 -18.08 -10.62 -5.51
CA GLN A 96 -17.04 -11.45 -6.12
C GLN A 96 -16.51 -10.85 -7.43
N ALA A 97 -17.39 -10.35 -8.29
CA ALA A 97 -17.02 -9.70 -9.54
C ALA A 97 -16.18 -8.44 -9.28
N VAL A 98 -16.61 -7.57 -8.35
CA VAL A 98 -15.87 -6.35 -7.99
C VAL A 98 -14.53 -6.68 -7.33
N GLN A 99 -14.47 -7.71 -6.48
CA GLN A 99 -13.22 -8.18 -5.88
C GLN A 99 -12.26 -8.71 -6.96
N PHE A 100 -12.75 -9.46 -7.94
CA PHE A 100 -11.95 -9.90 -9.07
C PHE A 100 -11.36 -8.71 -9.85
N LEU A 101 -12.17 -7.67 -10.12
CA LEU A 101 -11.68 -6.45 -10.77
C LEU A 101 -10.68 -5.66 -9.89
N HIS A 102 -10.81 -5.75 -8.56
CA HIS A 102 -9.82 -5.21 -7.63
C HIS A 102 -8.48 -5.93 -7.74
N ASP A 103 -8.51 -7.26 -7.76
CA ASP A 103 -7.31 -8.09 -7.84
C ASP A 103 -6.59 -7.92 -9.20
N LEU A 104 -7.34 -7.63 -10.27
CA LEU A 104 -6.78 -7.23 -11.58
C LEU A 104 -6.22 -5.81 -11.59
N GLY A 105 -6.58 -4.97 -10.62
CA GLY A 105 -6.19 -3.55 -10.55
C GLY A 105 -7.06 -2.62 -11.40
N SER A 106 -8.13 -3.10 -12.01
CA SER A 106 -9.08 -2.31 -12.80
C SER A 106 -9.92 -1.37 -11.93
N VAL A 107 -10.22 -1.77 -10.70
CA VAL A 107 -10.86 -0.92 -9.68
C VAL A 107 -10.14 -1.08 -8.35
N GLN A 108 -10.46 -0.25 -7.35
CA GLN A 108 -10.06 -0.47 -5.96
C GLN A 108 -11.30 -0.59 -5.09
N PHE A 109 -11.44 -1.74 -4.44
CA PHE A 109 -12.55 -2.06 -3.57
C PHE A 109 -12.02 -2.79 -2.34
N PHE A 110 -12.39 -2.30 -1.16
CA PHE A 110 -11.98 -2.86 0.11
C PHE A 110 -13.22 -3.36 0.84
N ASN A 111 -13.37 -4.68 0.91
CA ASN A 111 -14.52 -5.32 1.54
C ASN A 111 -14.43 -5.32 3.08
N THR A 112 -14.29 -4.12 3.65
CA THR A 112 -14.27 -3.88 5.10
C THR A 112 -15.53 -3.11 5.49
N PRO A 113 -16.00 -3.20 6.75
CA PRO A 113 -17.20 -2.49 7.20
C PRO A 113 -17.18 -0.97 6.94
N PHE A 114 -15.99 -0.36 6.92
CA PHE A 114 -15.80 1.07 6.76
C PHE A 114 -15.59 1.51 5.31
N LEU A 115 -15.00 0.66 4.46
CA LEU A 115 -14.62 1.04 3.10
C LEU A 115 -15.54 0.50 2.01
N LYS A 116 -16.31 -0.57 2.27
CA LYS A 116 -17.18 -1.24 1.29
C LYS A 116 -18.26 -0.36 0.66
N SER A 117 -18.49 0.84 1.19
CA SER A 117 -19.49 1.79 0.70
C SER A 117 -19.12 2.41 -0.65
N HIS A 118 -17.85 2.35 -1.06
CA HIS A 118 -17.36 2.96 -2.30
C HIS A 118 -16.41 2.04 -3.07
N VAL A 119 -16.35 2.26 -4.38
CA VAL A 119 -15.42 1.63 -5.32
C VAL A 119 -14.69 2.75 -6.05
N VAL A 120 -13.36 2.78 -5.94
CA VAL A 120 -12.53 3.69 -6.74
C VAL A 120 -12.35 3.08 -8.12
N ILE A 121 -12.75 3.80 -9.16
CA ILE A 121 -12.71 3.30 -10.53
C ILE A 121 -11.57 3.91 -11.36
N VAL A 122 -10.86 4.90 -10.80
CA VAL A 122 -9.67 5.51 -11.43
C VAL A 122 -8.50 5.39 -10.47
N SER A 123 -7.51 4.54 -10.79
CA SER A 123 -6.36 4.28 -9.90
C SER A 123 -5.54 5.53 -9.59
N GLN A 124 -5.43 6.49 -10.51
CA GLN A 124 -4.71 7.74 -10.23
C GLN A 124 -5.35 8.53 -9.08
N TRP A 125 -6.67 8.45 -8.91
CA TRP A 125 -7.38 9.18 -7.86
C TRP A 125 -6.95 8.73 -6.46
N ILE A 126 -6.71 7.42 -6.26
CA ILE A 126 -6.24 6.90 -4.97
C ILE A 126 -4.81 7.37 -4.69
N VAL A 127 -3.97 7.43 -5.72
CA VAL A 127 -2.59 7.93 -5.61
C VAL A 127 -2.60 9.39 -5.16
N ASP A 128 -3.48 10.20 -5.74
CA ASP A 128 -3.62 11.62 -5.39
C ASP A 128 -4.10 11.81 -3.94
N VAL A 129 -5.05 10.98 -3.48
CA VAL A 129 -5.51 10.97 -2.07
C VAL A 129 -4.35 10.68 -1.12
N MET A 130 -3.54 9.66 -1.42
CA MET A 130 -2.40 9.30 -0.58
C MET A 130 -1.29 10.35 -0.63
N ALA A 131 -1.08 10.97 -1.80
CA ALA A 131 -0.10 12.04 -1.99
C ALA A 131 -0.37 13.24 -1.08
N CYS A 132 -1.64 13.58 -0.82
CA CYS A 132 -2.04 14.63 0.13
C CYS A 132 -1.51 14.40 1.56
N ILE A 133 -1.27 13.14 1.96
CA ILE A 133 -0.75 12.80 3.29
C ILE A 133 0.77 12.78 3.30
N VAL A 134 1.40 12.18 2.28
CA VAL A 134 2.84 11.85 2.35
C VAL A 134 3.78 12.95 1.82
N THR A 135 3.28 13.90 1.01
CA THR A 135 4.14 14.92 0.36
C THR A 135 4.28 16.22 1.15
N VAL A 136 3.79 16.24 2.39
CA VAL A 136 3.63 17.47 3.16
C VAL A 136 4.90 17.84 3.93
N HIS A 137 5.81 18.57 3.30
CA HIS A 137 6.97 19.16 3.98
C HIS A 137 6.62 20.46 4.75
N GLU A 138 5.57 21.18 4.35
CA GLU A 138 5.14 22.47 4.93
C GLU A 138 3.60 22.60 5.06
N GLY A 139 2.91 21.55 5.48
CA GLY A 139 1.44 21.59 5.62
C GLY A 139 0.97 21.26 7.03
N PRO A 140 -0.32 20.89 7.19
CA PRO A 140 -0.94 20.84 8.50
C PRO A 140 -0.45 19.67 9.36
N ILE A 141 0.04 18.58 8.73
CA ILE A 141 0.59 17.42 9.42
C ILE A 141 1.99 17.76 9.93
N LYS A 142 2.13 17.89 11.26
CA LYS A 142 3.40 18.25 11.91
C LYS A 142 3.87 17.13 12.81
N GLU A 143 5.18 16.84 12.75
CA GLU A 143 5.82 15.78 13.54
C GLU A 143 5.13 14.40 13.40
N GLY A 144 4.52 14.15 12.23
CA GLY A 144 3.77 12.93 11.96
C GLY A 144 2.37 12.89 12.60
N LYS A 145 1.90 13.95 13.25
CA LYS A 145 0.52 14.01 13.77
C LYS A 145 -0.43 14.63 12.75
N PHE A 146 -1.49 13.91 12.42
CA PHE A 146 -2.55 14.34 11.53
C PHE A 146 -3.86 14.44 12.32
N TYR A 147 -4.23 15.66 12.73
CA TYR A 147 -5.44 15.91 13.50
C TYR A 147 -6.69 15.87 12.60
N TYR A 148 -7.82 15.43 13.16
CA TYR A 148 -9.07 15.37 12.40
C TYR A 148 -9.56 16.76 11.96
N THR A 149 -9.22 17.80 12.72
CA THR A 149 -9.46 19.21 12.37
C THR A 149 -8.72 19.66 11.11
N ASP A 150 -7.64 18.96 10.74
CA ASP A 150 -6.81 19.30 9.58
C ASP A 150 -7.29 18.63 8.29
N MET A 151 -8.22 17.66 8.37
CA MET A 151 -8.76 16.94 7.21
C MET A 151 -9.29 17.88 6.11
N PRO A 152 -10.06 18.95 6.42
CA PRO A 152 -10.55 19.86 5.39
C PRO A 152 -9.43 20.61 4.65
N THR A 153 -8.27 20.77 5.29
CA THR A 153 -7.11 21.40 4.67
C THR A 153 -6.33 20.40 3.82
N VAL A 154 -6.07 19.20 4.35
CA VAL A 154 -5.33 18.14 3.65
C VAL A 154 -6.07 17.66 2.40
N TRP A 155 -7.39 17.46 2.52
CA TRP A 155 -8.26 16.96 1.47
C TRP A 155 -9.21 18.04 0.94
N ALA A 156 -8.76 19.29 0.87
CA ALA A 156 -9.55 20.42 0.37
C ALA A 156 -10.14 20.22 -1.04
N LYS A 157 -9.55 19.32 -1.85
CA LYS A 157 -10.04 18.96 -3.20
C LYS A 157 -11.17 17.94 -3.19
N TYR A 158 -11.47 17.34 -2.04
CA TYR A 158 -12.44 16.27 -1.90
C TYR A 158 -13.61 16.72 -1.00
N PRO A 159 -14.84 16.27 -1.29
CA PRO A 159 -16.01 16.56 -0.45
C PRO A 159 -15.78 16.21 1.03
N GLU A 160 -16.24 17.07 1.94
CA GLU A 160 -16.03 16.91 3.39
C GLU A 160 -16.64 15.61 3.92
N GLU A 161 -17.78 15.17 3.36
CA GLU A 161 -18.39 13.91 3.75
C GLU A 161 -17.53 12.67 3.46
N LEU A 162 -16.54 12.79 2.56
CA LEU A 162 -15.61 11.71 2.25
C LEU A 162 -14.40 11.66 3.17
N HIS A 163 -14.07 12.74 3.88
CA HIS A 163 -12.83 12.80 4.66
C HIS A 163 -12.68 11.66 5.68
N PRO A 164 -13.72 11.24 6.42
CA PRO A 164 -13.61 10.08 7.30
C PRO A 164 -13.32 8.77 6.54
N TRP A 165 -13.90 8.61 5.35
CA TRP A 165 -13.66 7.44 4.50
C TRP A 165 -12.24 7.46 3.92
N LEU A 166 -11.75 8.63 3.50
CA LEU A 166 -10.36 8.82 3.05
C LEU A 166 -9.35 8.49 4.16
N LEU A 167 -9.62 8.87 5.41
CA LEU A 167 -8.77 8.50 6.54
C LEU A 167 -8.68 6.98 6.68
N ARG A 168 -9.82 6.28 6.68
CA ARG A 168 -9.86 4.81 6.73
C ARG A 168 -9.12 4.17 5.56
N LEU A 169 -9.18 4.81 4.38
CA LEU A 169 -8.44 4.34 3.23
C LEU A 169 -6.92 4.43 3.47
N THR A 170 -6.43 5.53 4.07
CA THR A 170 -5.00 5.65 4.40
C THR A 170 -4.54 4.63 5.45
N GLU A 171 -5.43 4.23 6.36
CA GLU A 171 -5.16 3.17 7.35
C GLU A 171 -5.03 1.81 6.67
N GLU A 172 -5.93 1.49 5.72
CA GLU A 172 -5.90 0.23 4.96
C GLU A 172 -4.61 0.07 4.12
N PHE A 173 -4.04 1.18 3.65
CA PHE A 173 -2.76 1.19 2.93
C PHE A 173 -1.52 1.17 3.82
N ASP A 174 -1.69 0.98 5.14
CA ASP A 174 -0.63 1.06 6.14
C ASP A 174 0.15 2.39 6.08
N LEU A 175 -0.53 3.51 5.81
CA LEU A 175 0.10 4.85 5.80
C LEU A 175 -0.13 5.61 7.09
N THR A 176 -1.26 5.38 7.76
CA THR A 176 -1.59 6.03 9.02
C THR A 176 -2.19 5.05 10.03
N PHE A 177 -2.21 5.43 11.30
CA PHE A 177 -2.93 4.70 12.35
C PHE A 177 -3.50 5.65 13.41
N PRO A 178 -4.61 5.30 14.07
CA PRO A 178 -5.24 6.19 15.06
C PRO A 178 -4.48 6.24 16.39
N LEU A 179 -4.45 7.43 17.01
CA LEU A 179 -4.05 7.59 18.40
C LEU A 179 -5.22 7.26 19.34
N SER A 180 -4.95 6.56 20.45
CA SER A 180 -6.02 6.16 21.38
C SER A 180 -6.58 7.30 22.22
N ASN A 181 -5.80 8.37 22.43
CA ASN A 181 -6.12 9.45 23.38
C ASN A 181 -6.26 10.83 22.71
N GLU A 182 -6.14 10.90 21.38
CA GLU A 182 -6.21 12.14 20.61
C GLU A 182 -7.09 11.90 19.37
N GLU A 183 -7.85 12.91 18.94
CA GLU A 183 -8.56 12.91 17.65
C GLU A 183 -7.59 13.16 16.49
N ALA A 184 -6.67 12.21 16.31
CA ALA A 184 -5.60 12.29 15.34
C ALA A 184 -5.09 10.90 14.95
N ASN A 185 -4.52 10.83 13.74
CA ASN A 185 -3.73 9.70 13.29
C ASN A 185 -2.23 10.06 13.30
N ILE A 186 -1.38 9.05 13.43
CA ILE A 186 0.05 9.15 13.16
C ILE A 186 0.32 8.78 11.70
N VAL A 187 1.19 9.55 11.06
CA VAL A 187 1.74 9.33 9.72
C VAL A 187 3.23 8.99 9.88
N PRO A 188 3.62 7.70 9.90
CA PRO A 188 4.95 7.31 10.34
C PRO A 188 6.09 7.86 9.49
N CYS A 189 5.87 8.05 8.18
CA CYS A 189 6.89 8.60 7.28
C CYS A 189 7.25 10.07 7.56
N LEU A 190 6.37 10.79 8.28
CA LEU A 190 6.51 12.20 8.67
C LEU A 190 6.91 12.39 10.14
N LEU A 191 7.13 11.30 10.87
CA LEU A 191 7.67 11.37 12.23
C LEU A 191 9.04 12.07 12.26
N PRO A 192 9.38 12.72 13.38
CA PRO A 192 10.69 13.36 13.53
C PRO A 192 11.82 12.33 13.46
N ASN A 193 13.00 12.77 12.99
CA ASN A 193 14.21 11.94 13.05
C ASN A 193 14.78 11.88 14.48
N ALA A 194 14.51 12.91 15.29
CA ALA A 194 15.00 13.02 16.65
C ALA A 194 14.38 11.91 17.51
N GLU A 195 15.24 11.16 18.19
CA GLU A 195 14.83 10.14 19.15
C GLU A 195 14.31 10.83 20.42
N PRO A 196 13.07 10.57 20.85
CA PRO A 196 12.53 11.14 22.08
C PRO A 196 13.23 10.54 23.29
N GLN A 197 13.08 11.19 24.45
CA GLN A 197 13.50 10.59 25.71
C GLN A 197 12.50 9.51 26.14
N TYR A 198 13.00 8.36 26.56
CA TYR A 198 12.18 7.26 27.07
C TYR A 198 12.94 6.45 28.12
N ASP A 199 12.19 5.79 29.01
CA ASP A 199 12.76 4.82 29.95
C ASP A 199 12.84 3.43 29.31
N PHE A 200 14.06 3.06 28.93
CA PHE A 200 14.44 1.69 28.61
C PHE A 200 15.62 1.29 29.49
N THR A 201 15.35 1.18 30.78
CA THR A 201 16.30 0.74 31.79
C THR A 201 16.88 -0.64 31.47
N PRO A 202 18.21 -0.82 31.57
CA PRO A 202 18.83 -2.13 31.44
C PRO A 202 18.24 -3.11 32.46
N VAL A 203 18.08 -4.34 32.02
CA VAL A 203 17.49 -5.43 32.79
C VAL A 203 18.20 -5.63 34.13
N ASN A 204 17.44 -5.61 35.22
CA ASN A 204 17.98 -5.93 36.52
C ASN A 204 18.07 -7.45 36.68
N LYS A 205 19.29 -7.98 36.59
CA LYS A 205 19.56 -9.42 36.72
C LYS A 205 19.14 -9.99 38.09
N ASP A 206 19.12 -9.16 39.13
CA ASP A 206 18.72 -9.57 40.48
C ASP A 206 17.19 -9.78 40.61
N ASN A 207 16.40 -9.19 39.70
CA ASN A 207 14.94 -9.30 39.66
C ASN A 207 14.44 -10.42 38.72
N ASN A 208 15.31 -11.35 38.29
CA ASN A 208 14.98 -12.40 37.31
C ASN A 208 14.49 -11.87 35.94
N GLU A 209 14.74 -10.61 35.64
CA GLU A 209 14.42 -10.04 34.34
C GLU A 209 15.39 -10.57 33.27
N ARG A 210 14.94 -10.69 32.01
CA ARG A 210 15.76 -11.18 30.89
C ARG A 210 15.64 -10.22 29.71
N GLU A 211 16.75 -9.98 29.03
CA GLU A 211 16.79 -9.28 27.75
C GLU A 211 17.23 -10.21 26.64
N THR A 212 16.73 -9.95 25.44
CA THR A 212 17.16 -10.62 24.22
C THR A 212 17.25 -9.58 23.13
N LYS A 213 18.38 -9.58 22.41
CA LYS A 213 18.61 -8.71 21.25
C LYS A 213 18.50 -9.55 19.98
N MET A 214 17.67 -9.11 19.05
CA MET A 214 17.52 -9.71 17.72
C MET A 214 17.92 -8.70 16.66
N ILE A 215 18.66 -9.13 15.65
CA ILE A 215 19.08 -8.30 14.53
C ILE A 215 18.56 -8.96 13.24
N TYR A 216 17.74 -8.22 12.50
CA TYR A 216 17.20 -8.64 11.21
C TYR A 216 18.00 -7.96 10.10
N ASN A 217 18.81 -8.75 9.38
CA ASN A 217 19.61 -8.26 8.26
C ASN A 217 18.90 -8.55 6.94
N PHE A 218 18.71 -7.53 6.12
CA PHE A 218 18.08 -7.63 4.81
C PHE A 218 19.09 -7.34 3.70
N ASP A 219 19.09 -8.14 2.64
CA ASP A 219 19.87 -7.83 1.42
C ASP A 219 19.34 -6.59 0.71
N TYR A 220 18.04 -6.34 0.86
CA TYR A 220 17.34 -5.15 0.41
C TYR A 220 16.20 -4.88 1.39
N LEU A 221 16.22 -3.70 2.00
CA LEU A 221 15.13 -3.24 2.87
C LEU A 221 14.16 -2.39 2.03
N PRO A 222 12.92 -2.85 1.76
CA PRO A 222 11.95 -2.08 1.00
C PRO A 222 11.66 -0.74 1.67
N ALA A 223 11.62 0.33 0.87
CA ALA A 223 11.25 1.64 1.35
C ALA A 223 9.87 1.60 2.02
N GLY A 224 9.78 2.14 3.24
CA GLY A 224 8.55 2.17 4.01
C GLY A 224 8.20 0.88 4.77
N LEU A 225 8.99 -0.21 4.68
CA LEU A 225 8.73 -1.42 5.47
C LEU A 225 8.64 -1.11 6.96
N PHE A 226 9.57 -0.31 7.46
CA PHE A 226 9.60 0.06 8.88
C PHE A 226 8.39 0.91 9.29
N ASN A 227 7.97 1.85 8.44
CA ASN A 227 6.75 2.64 8.65
C ASN A 227 5.52 1.72 8.76
N ARG A 228 5.41 0.71 7.88
CA ARG A 228 4.32 -0.27 7.93
C ARG A 228 4.37 -1.13 9.19
N VAL A 229 5.57 -1.45 9.69
CA VAL A 229 5.73 -2.15 10.96
C VAL A 229 5.22 -1.28 12.13
N GLN A 230 5.48 0.02 12.11
CA GLN A 230 4.90 0.96 13.09
C GLN A 230 3.37 0.99 13.01
N VAL A 231 2.79 1.06 11.79
CA VAL A 231 1.34 0.99 11.60
C VAL A 231 0.77 -0.32 12.12
N ARG A 232 1.29 -1.48 11.70
CA ARG A 232 0.72 -2.78 12.06
C ARG A 232 0.89 -3.15 13.52
N LEU A 233 1.88 -2.59 14.21
CA LEU A 233 2.13 -2.82 15.63
C LEU A 233 1.63 -1.69 16.54
N HIS A 234 0.90 -0.71 16.00
CA HIS A 234 0.49 0.49 16.75
C HIS A 234 -0.29 0.17 18.05
N GLN A 235 -1.10 -0.90 18.05
CA GLN A 235 -1.89 -1.33 19.22
C GLN A 235 -1.02 -1.73 20.41
N PHE A 236 0.23 -2.09 20.17
CA PHE A 236 1.21 -2.40 21.21
C PHE A 236 2.22 -1.27 21.38
N SER A 237 2.12 -0.19 20.60
CA SER A 237 3.10 0.90 20.64
C SER A 237 2.76 1.91 21.74
N ASP A 238 3.80 2.47 22.34
CA ASP A 238 3.66 3.70 23.12
C ASP A 238 3.83 4.88 22.16
N SER A 239 2.73 5.58 21.86
CA SER A 239 2.75 6.70 20.91
C SER A 239 3.60 7.89 21.39
N SER A 240 3.93 7.96 22.69
CA SER A 240 4.85 8.97 23.21
C SER A 240 6.32 8.65 22.92
N VAL A 241 6.63 7.41 22.57
CA VAL A 241 7.98 6.91 22.29
C VAL A 241 8.04 6.37 20.86
N MET A 242 7.95 7.28 19.89
CA MET A 242 7.99 6.95 18.48
C MET A 242 8.70 8.05 17.66
N TRP A 243 9.56 7.64 16.74
CA TRP A 243 10.26 8.51 15.80
C TRP A 243 10.47 7.76 14.47
N LYS A 244 11.03 8.41 13.47
CA LYS A 244 11.13 7.86 12.11
C LYS A 244 11.90 6.53 12.02
N ALA A 245 12.86 6.32 12.91
CA ALA A 245 13.75 5.16 12.90
C ALA A 245 13.57 4.24 14.12
N GLY A 246 12.55 4.45 14.94
CA GLY A 246 12.34 3.61 16.11
C GLY A 246 11.05 3.87 16.86
N PHE A 247 10.65 2.89 17.67
CA PHE A 247 9.47 2.98 18.52
C PHE A 247 9.51 1.93 19.62
N MET A 248 8.84 2.25 20.73
CA MET A 248 8.68 1.33 21.86
C MET A 248 7.39 0.53 21.73
N LEU A 249 7.50 -0.76 22.02
CA LEU A 249 6.39 -1.68 22.18
C LEU A 249 6.22 -2.04 23.65
N LYS A 250 4.97 -2.09 24.09
CA LYS A 250 4.56 -2.54 25.42
C LYS A 250 3.40 -3.51 25.30
N LYS A 251 3.58 -4.71 25.84
CA LYS A 251 2.52 -5.73 25.94
C LYS A 251 2.63 -6.42 27.28
N ASN A 252 1.57 -6.33 28.09
CA ASN A 252 1.58 -6.78 29.48
C ASN A 252 2.76 -6.14 30.25
N ASN A 253 3.61 -6.98 30.86
CA ASN A 253 4.81 -6.54 31.59
C ASN A 253 6.08 -6.57 30.72
N HIS A 254 5.96 -6.75 29.40
CA HIS A 254 7.10 -6.79 28.48
C HIS A 254 7.23 -5.46 27.72
N ARG A 255 8.48 -5.02 27.58
CA ARG A 255 8.87 -3.86 26.77
C ARG A 255 9.82 -4.34 25.68
N ALA A 256 9.70 -3.78 24.48
CA ALA A 256 10.63 -4.05 23.39
C ALA A 256 10.88 -2.76 22.61
N LEU A 257 12.15 -2.48 22.33
CA LEU A 257 12.54 -1.34 21.52
C LEU A 257 12.89 -1.83 20.11
N LEU A 258 12.12 -1.38 19.11
CA LEU A 258 12.43 -1.62 17.70
C LEU A 258 13.14 -0.41 17.12
N ARG A 259 14.27 -0.65 16.45
CA ARG A 259 15.07 0.40 15.78
C ARG A 259 15.51 -0.05 14.41
N GLN A 260 15.43 0.87 13.46
CA GLN A 260 16.12 0.78 12.18
C GLN A 260 17.48 1.45 12.31
N THR A 261 18.56 0.67 12.23
CA THR A 261 19.93 1.18 12.42
C THR A 261 20.59 1.61 11.12
N SER A 262 20.16 1.09 9.97
CA SER A 262 20.69 1.45 8.65
C SER A 262 19.66 1.24 7.55
N ASN A 263 19.80 2.00 6.45
CA ASN A 263 18.99 1.85 5.23
C ASN A 263 19.61 0.85 4.22
N THR A 264 20.84 0.42 4.46
CA THR A 264 21.63 -0.54 3.68
C THR A 264 22.49 -1.38 4.62
N GLN A 265 23.07 -2.48 4.15
CA GLN A 265 24.16 -3.13 4.91
C GLN A 265 25.26 -2.13 5.28
#